data_AF-A0A9E3XWK6-F1
#
_entry.id   AF-A0A9E3XWK6-F1
#
_cell.length_a   1.000
_cell.length_b   1.000
_cell.length_c   1.000
_cell.angle_alpha   90.00
_cell.angle_beta   90.00
_cell.angle_gamma   90.00
#
_symmetry.space_group_name_H-M   'P 1'
#
loop_
_entity.id
_entity.type
_entity.pdbx_description
1 polymer ?
#
loop_
_entity_poly.entity_id
_entity_poly.type
_entity_poly.pdbx_seq_one_letter_code
_entity_poly.pdbx_strand_id
1 'polypeptide(L)'
;MTGSLIAADNGVLDRFTIPFGTWIEQIVNWVTLHLGWLLDGIKWPFDFLLRHIVDDFLVELPWWVLVLILFVVAWGVRNLTVAVGTAAGLVVCGLLGPEYWTQTAKTIGFILVAVAVCVIIGIPVGILSGRFDSVWSVVRPTLDAMQVIHA
;
A
#
# COMPACT_ATOMS: atom_id res chain seq x y z
N MET A 1 -16.55 -22.23 -45.91
CA MET A 1 -16.36 -22.54 -44.48
C MET A 1 -15.43 -21.46 -43.92
N THR A 2 -15.94 -20.23 -43.75
CA THR A 2 -16.54 -19.68 -42.50
C THR A 2 -15.47 -19.37 -41.45
N GLY A 3 -15.05 -18.11 -41.34
CA GLY A 3 -14.30 -17.66 -40.15
C GLY A 3 -13.43 -16.39 -40.18
N SER A 4 -13.43 -15.52 -41.21
CA SER A 4 -12.50 -14.36 -41.21
C SER A 4 -13.09 -12.97 -41.46
N LEU A 5 -14.42 -12.83 -41.57
CA LEU A 5 -15.09 -11.56 -41.92
C LEU A 5 -15.44 -10.65 -40.71
N ILE A 6 -14.71 -10.73 -39.59
CA ILE A 6 -14.84 -9.80 -38.46
C ILE A 6 -13.51 -9.09 -38.14
N ALA A 7 -12.38 -9.51 -38.73
CA ALA A 7 -11.12 -8.76 -38.67
C ALA A 7 -11.08 -7.64 -39.73
N ALA A 8 -12.20 -6.95 -39.93
CA ALA A 8 -12.31 -5.81 -40.81
C ALA A 8 -11.69 -4.58 -40.13
N ASP A 9 -10.48 -4.22 -40.57
CA ASP A 9 -9.95 -2.87 -40.64
C ASP A 9 -10.13 -1.96 -39.41
N ASN A 10 -9.22 -2.13 -38.43
CA ASN A 10 -9.06 -1.18 -37.33
C ASN A 10 -8.52 0.19 -37.78
N GLY A 11 -8.21 0.41 -39.08
CA GLY A 11 -7.70 1.67 -39.59
C GLY A 11 -8.66 2.87 -39.43
N VAL A 12 -9.96 2.61 -39.26
CA VAL A 12 -10.96 3.63 -38.89
C VAL A 12 -10.90 3.96 -37.40
N LEU A 13 -10.62 2.99 -36.54
CA LEU A 13 -10.50 3.17 -35.07
C LEU A 13 -9.19 3.86 -34.67
N ASP A 14 -8.09 3.57 -35.39
CA ASP A 14 -6.79 4.23 -35.21
C ASP A 14 -6.79 5.69 -35.70
N ARG A 15 -7.78 6.08 -36.51
CA ARG A 15 -7.95 7.46 -36.96
C ARG A 15 -8.74 8.33 -35.97
N PHE A 16 -9.48 7.69 -35.05
CA PHE A 16 -10.26 8.33 -33.98
C PHE A 16 -9.78 7.91 -32.59
N THR A 17 -8.47 7.64 -32.44
CA THR A 17 -7.89 7.38 -31.12
C THR A 17 -7.87 8.68 -30.32
N ILE A 18 -8.78 8.81 -29.35
CA ILE A 18 -8.81 9.97 -28.46
C ILE A 18 -7.55 9.89 -27.58
N PRO A 19 -6.67 10.89 -27.58
CA PRO A 19 -5.38 10.82 -26.89
C PRO A 19 -5.53 11.12 -25.39
N PHE A 20 -6.42 10.40 -24.71
CA PHE A 20 -6.65 10.55 -23.27
C PHE A 20 -5.37 10.38 -22.45
N GLY A 21 -4.48 9.47 -22.87
CA GLY A 21 -3.19 9.25 -22.22
C GLY A 21 -2.34 10.51 -22.16
N THR A 22 -2.18 11.22 -23.29
CA THR A 22 -1.34 12.42 -23.35
C THR A 22 -1.95 13.58 -22.55
N TRP A 23 -3.28 13.70 -22.52
CA TRP A 23 -3.95 14.70 -21.68
C TRP A 23 -3.72 14.44 -20.19
N ILE A 24 -3.86 13.19 -19.75
CA ILE A 24 -3.61 12.81 -18.35
C ILE A 24 -2.14 13.00 -18.00
N GLU A 25 -1.21 12.59 -18.85
CA GLU A 25 0.23 12.81 -18.65
C GLU A 25 0.57 14.30 -18.49
N GLN A 26 0.00 15.17 -19.33
CA GLN A 26 0.21 16.62 -19.23
C GLN A 26 -0.32 17.18 -17.90
N ILE A 27 -1.50 16.73 -17.46
CA ILE A 27 -2.08 17.13 -16.17
C ILE A 27 -1.20 16.66 -15.02
N VAL A 28 -0.78 15.38 -15.01
CA VAL A 28 0.08 14.82 -13.96
C VAL A 28 1.42 15.56 -13.90
N ASN A 29 2.03 15.86 -15.04
CA ASN A 29 3.27 16.62 -15.11
C ASN A 29 3.09 18.05 -14.59
N TRP A 30 2.01 18.73 -14.99
CA TRP A 30 1.71 20.08 -14.50
C TRP A 30 1.51 20.10 -12.97
N VAL A 31 0.75 19.15 -12.43
CA VAL A 31 0.52 18.99 -11.00
C VAL A 31 1.84 18.70 -10.28
N THR A 32 2.68 17.81 -10.79
CA THR A 32 3.96 17.47 -10.15
C THR A 32 4.92 18.66 -10.12
N LEU A 33 4.95 19.46 -11.19
CA LEU A 33 5.82 20.64 -11.28
C LEU A 33 5.35 21.82 -10.42
N HIS A 34 4.04 22.06 -10.31
CA HIS A 34 3.50 23.25 -9.61
C HIS A 34 3.04 22.95 -8.19
N LEU A 35 2.53 21.74 -7.94
CA LEU A 35 2.02 21.29 -6.65
C LEU A 35 2.98 20.30 -5.95
N GLY A 36 4.24 20.18 -6.40
CA GLY A 36 5.24 19.32 -5.77
C GLY A 36 5.34 19.55 -4.26
N TRP A 37 5.34 20.81 -3.82
CA TRP A 37 5.34 21.17 -2.40
C TRP A 37 4.12 20.63 -1.63
N LEU A 38 2.93 20.60 -2.26
CA LEU A 38 1.72 20.06 -1.65
C LEU A 38 1.80 18.53 -1.57
N LEU A 39 2.26 17.89 -2.65
CA LEU A 39 2.43 16.44 -2.71
C LEU A 39 3.46 15.97 -1.68
N ASP A 40 4.56 16.70 -1.52
CA ASP A 40 5.58 16.41 -0.52
C ASP A 40 5.04 16.66 0.89
N GLY A 41 4.21 17.69 1.09
CA GLY A 41 3.50 17.92 2.34
C GLY A 41 2.55 16.77 2.72
N ILE A 42 1.85 16.19 1.75
CA ILE A 42 0.97 15.02 1.95
C ILE A 42 1.78 13.75 2.26
N LYS A 43 2.94 13.56 1.61
CA LYS A 43 3.82 12.39 1.83
C LYS A 43 4.61 12.47 3.12
N TRP A 44 4.98 13.69 3.55
CA TRP A 44 5.81 13.94 4.72
C TRP A 44 5.45 13.13 5.97
N PRO A 45 4.19 13.03 6.43
CA PRO A 45 3.87 12.23 7.61
C PRO A 45 4.13 10.73 7.40
N PHE A 46 3.89 10.20 6.21
CA PHE A 46 4.17 8.79 5.90
C PHE A 46 5.67 8.54 5.85
N ASP A 47 6.43 9.38 5.15
CA ASP A 47 7.89 9.28 5.08
C ASP A 47 8.52 9.42 6.47
N PHE A 48 8.01 10.33 7.30
CA PHE A 48 8.45 10.52 8.67
C PHE A 48 8.23 9.23 9.49
N LEU A 49 7.04 8.65 9.45
CA LEU A 49 6.74 7.41 10.18
C LEU A 49 7.55 6.24 9.66
N LEU A 50 7.68 6.08 8.35
CA LEU A 50 8.44 5.00 7.74
C LEU A 50 9.92 5.08 8.09
N ARG A 51 10.55 6.26 7.99
CA ARG A 51 11.98 6.42 8.35
C ARG A 51 12.23 6.10 9.81
N HIS A 52 11.47 6.70 10.73
CA HIS A 52 11.74 6.54 12.17
C HIS A 52 11.35 5.15 12.70
N ILE A 53 10.26 4.56 12.21
CA ILE A 53 9.77 3.27 12.73
C ILE A 53 10.44 2.11 12.01
N VAL A 54 10.63 2.19 10.70
CA VAL A 54 11.10 1.06 9.90
C VAL A 54 12.61 1.11 9.75
N ASP A 55 13.16 2.19 9.18
CA ASP A 55 14.58 2.25 8.86
C ASP A 55 15.44 2.43 10.13
N ASP A 56 15.11 3.38 11.00
CA ASP A 56 15.92 3.72 12.17
C ASP A 56 15.66 2.80 13.38
N PHE A 57 14.52 2.12 13.45
CA PHE A 57 14.19 1.25 14.56
C PHE A 57 14.15 -0.22 14.13
N LEU A 58 13.20 -0.61 13.27
CA LEU A 58 12.95 -2.02 12.98
C LEU A 58 14.10 -2.73 12.25
N VAL A 59 14.78 -2.04 11.33
CA VAL A 59 15.88 -2.60 10.54
C VAL A 59 17.21 -2.59 11.32
N GLU A 60 17.41 -1.64 12.23
CA GLU A 60 18.62 -1.58 13.06
C GLU A 60 18.64 -2.69 14.14
N LEU A 61 17.45 -3.19 14.55
CA LEU A 61 17.37 -4.30 15.48
C LEU A 61 18.02 -5.58 14.91
N PRO A 62 18.84 -6.30 15.71
CA PRO A 62 19.33 -7.61 15.31
C PRO A 62 18.17 -8.57 15.02
N TRP A 63 18.30 -9.35 13.95
CA TRP A 63 17.19 -10.16 13.44
C TRP A 63 16.55 -11.10 14.47
N TRP A 64 17.36 -11.73 15.32
CA TRP A 64 16.92 -12.62 16.38
C TRP A 64 16.10 -11.91 17.47
N VAL A 65 16.37 -10.61 17.72
CA VAL A 65 15.58 -9.79 18.66
C VAL A 65 14.18 -9.58 18.10
N LEU A 66 14.07 -9.22 16.81
CA LEU A 66 12.76 -8.98 16.19
C LEU A 66 11.93 -10.27 16.14
N VAL A 67 12.55 -11.41 15.83
CA VAL A 67 11.90 -12.72 15.89
C VAL A 67 11.36 -13.01 17.29
N LEU A 68 12.15 -12.75 18.34
CA LEU A 68 11.73 -12.98 19.72
C LEU A 68 10.58 -12.07 20.12
N ILE A 69 10.62 -10.79 19.75
CA ILE A 69 9.53 -9.84 20.00
C ILE A 69 8.23 -10.33 19.35
N LEU A 70 8.28 -10.67 18.06
CA LEU A 70 7.09 -11.14 17.35
C LEU A 70 6.58 -12.49 17.85
N PHE A 71 7.47 -13.37 18.33
CA PHE A 71 7.08 -14.60 19.02
C PHE A 71 6.27 -14.31 20.30
N VAL A 72 6.77 -13.42 21.16
CA VAL A 72 6.09 -13.06 22.42
C VAL A 72 4.74 -12.40 22.14
N VAL A 73 4.67 -11.50 21.16
CA VAL A 73 3.42 -10.86 20.74
C VAL A 73 2.43 -11.90 20.20
N ALA A 74 2.86 -12.79 19.31
CA ALA A 74 2.00 -13.83 18.74
C ALA A 74 1.49 -14.82 19.80
N TRP A 75 2.33 -15.15 20.79
CA TRP A 75 1.91 -15.96 21.93
C TRP A 75 0.81 -15.25 22.72
N GLY A 76 1.04 -13.99 23.08
CA GLY A 76 0.12 -13.20 23.90
C GLY A 76 -1.23 -12.94 23.23
N VAL A 77 -1.26 -12.79 21.90
CA VAL A 77 -2.48 -12.50 21.14
C VAL A 77 -3.31 -13.76 20.85
N ARG A 78 -2.67 -14.92 20.63
CA ARG A 78 -3.38 -16.11 20.17
C ARG A 78 -3.03 -17.38 20.94
N ASN A 79 -1.92 -18.03 20.61
CA ASN A 79 -1.45 -19.26 21.26
C ASN A 79 0.00 -19.61 20.86
N LEU A 80 0.57 -20.59 21.56
CA LEU A 80 1.93 -21.07 21.35
C LEU A 80 2.18 -21.62 19.93
N THR A 81 1.21 -22.31 19.34
CA THR A 81 1.34 -22.87 17.98
C THR A 81 1.56 -21.78 16.93
N VAL A 82 0.82 -20.68 17.04
CA VAL A 82 0.96 -19.54 16.13
C VAL A 82 2.27 -18.81 16.38
N ALA A 83 2.68 -18.65 17.63
CA ALA A 83 3.96 -18.05 17.99
C ALA A 83 5.15 -18.82 17.36
N VAL A 84 5.17 -20.15 17.50
CA VAL A 84 6.21 -21.00 16.90
C VAL A 84 6.15 -20.94 15.39
N GLY A 85 4.95 -20.96 14.78
CA GLY A 85 4.79 -20.80 13.34
C GLY A 85 5.36 -19.49 12.82
N THR A 86 5.06 -18.37 13.49
CA THR A 86 5.60 -17.05 13.15
C THR A 86 7.12 -17.01 13.29
N ALA A 87 7.66 -17.48 14.42
CA ALA A 87 9.11 -17.50 14.64
C ALA A 87 9.82 -18.39 13.62
N ALA A 88 9.30 -19.59 13.34
CA ALA A 88 9.87 -20.51 12.35
C ALA A 88 9.91 -19.87 10.95
N GLY A 89 8.81 -19.23 10.52
CA GLY A 89 8.75 -18.53 9.24
C GLY A 89 9.76 -17.39 9.14
N LEU A 90 9.86 -16.56 10.18
CA LEU A 90 10.82 -15.44 10.21
C LEU A 90 12.27 -15.92 10.29
N VAL A 91 12.54 -17.02 11.00
CA VAL A 91 13.88 -17.63 11.03
C VAL A 91 14.27 -18.12 9.64
N VAL A 92 13.35 -18.76 8.90
CA VAL A 92 13.62 -19.15 7.51
C VAL A 92 13.99 -17.92 6.67
N CYS A 93 13.24 -16.82 6.77
CA CYS A 93 13.58 -15.56 6.09
C CYS A 93 14.96 -15.01 6.48
N GLY A 94 15.32 -15.09 7.76
CA GLY A 94 16.64 -14.68 8.27
C GLY A 94 17.79 -15.55 7.73
N LEU A 95 17.56 -16.86 7.57
CA LEU A 95 18.55 -17.81 7.06
C LEU A 95 18.78 -17.70 5.55
N LEU A 96 17.84 -17.11 4.79
CA LEU A 96 18.00 -16.87 3.35
C LEU A 96 19.02 -15.78 3.03
N GLY A 97 19.39 -14.96 4.01
CA GLY A 97 20.49 -14.01 3.92
C GLY A 97 20.12 -12.60 4.40
N PRO A 98 21.14 -11.73 4.60
CA PRO A 98 20.94 -10.40 5.18
C PRO A 98 20.04 -9.48 4.36
N GLU A 99 20.09 -9.59 3.02
CA GLU A 99 19.26 -8.74 2.14
C GLU A 99 17.77 -9.12 2.22
N TYR A 100 17.46 -10.42 2.21
CA TYR A 100 16.10 -10.91 2.35
C TYR A 100 15.50 -10.57 3.72
N TRP A 101 16.31 -10.64 4.79
CA TRP A 101 15.91 -10.19 6.11
C TRP A 101 15.49 -8.71 6.09
N THR A 102 16.33 -7.85 5.52
CA THR A 102 16.09 -6.41 5.46
C THR A 102 14.78 -6.09 4.72
N GLN A 103 14.52 -6.75 3.59
CA GLN A 103 13.27 -6.59 2.85
C GLN A 103 12.04 -7.12 3.61
N THR A 104 12.21 -8.23 4.34
CA THR A 104 11.15 -8.82 5.17
C THR A 104 10.78 -7.88 6.33
N ALA A 105 11.78 -7.37 7.05
CA ALA A 105 11.61 -6.39 8.12
C ALA A 105 10.93 -5.12 7.61
N LYS A 106 11.33 -4.61 6.44
CA LYS A 106 10.67 -3.46 5.80
C LYS A 106 9.20 -3.72 5.49
N THR A 107 8.87 -4.88 4.94
CA THR A 107 7.47 -5.24 4.66
C THR A 107 6.63 -5.28 5.94
N ILE A 108 7.15 -5.86 7.02
CA ILE A 108 6.48 -5.87 8.34
C ILE A 108 6.28 -4.45 8.85
N GLY A 109 7.30 -3.61 8.75
CA GLY A 109 7.25 -2.21 9.13
C GLY A 109 6.22 -1.41 8.33
N PHE A 110 6.16 -1.61 7.01
CA PHE A 110 5.19 -0.96 6.13
C PHE A 110 3.76 -1.34 6.48
N ILE A 111 3.50 -2.63 6.77
CA ILE A 111 2.19 -3.08 7.23
C ILE A 111 1.84 -2.45 8.58
N LEU A 112 2.78 -2.40 9.53
CA LEU A 112 2.54 -1.81 10.84
C LEU A 112 2.19 -0.33 10.75
N VAL A 113 2.97 0.46 9.99
CA VAL A 113 2.71 1.89 9.78
C VAL A 113 1.40 2.09 9.03
N ALA A 114 1.13 1.31 7.97
CA ALA A 114 -0.12 1.41 7.22
C ALA A 114 -1.34 1.13 8.09
N VAL A 115 -1.31 0.08 8.92
CA VAL A 115 -2.40 -0.24 9.85
C VAL A 115 -2.55 0.84 10.90
N ALA A 116 -1.47 1.35 11.48
CA ALA A 116 -1.53 2.43 12.46
C ALA A 116 -2.18 3.70 11.89
N VAL A 117 -1.74 4.13 10.70
CA VAL A 117 -2.33 5.30 10.01
C VAL A 117 -3.79 5.02 9.63
N CYS A 118 -4.11 3.82 9.15
CA CYS A 118 -5.47 3.42 8.83
C CYS A 118 -6.39 3.47 10.06
N VAL A 119 -5.92 3.04 11.23
CA VAL A 119 -6.69 3.13 12.48
C VAL A 119 -6.88 4.59 12.89
N ILE A 120 -5.82 5.40 12.84
CA ILE A 120 -5.85 6.82 13.25
C ILE A 120 -6.78 7.65 12.37
N ILE A 121 -6.78 7.43 11.05
CA ILE A 121 -7.57 8.23 10.09
C ILE A 121 -8.91 7.55 9.77
N GLY A 122 -8.88 6.25 9.54
CA GLY A 122 -10.03 5.45 9.11
C GLY A 122 -11.11 5.33 10.18
N ILE A 123 -10.77 5.22 11.47
CA ILE A 123 -11.79 5.18 12.53
C ILE A 123 -12.56 6.50 12.62
N PRO A 124 -11.93 7.68 12.72
CA PRO A 124 -12.66 8.96 12.70
C PRO A 124 -13.49 9.16 11.45
N VAL A 125 -12.95 8.85 10.26
CA VAL A 125 -13.67 8.97 8.99
C VAL A 125 -14.86 8.00 8.94
N GLY A 126 -14.70 6.77 9.44
CA GLY A 126 -15.78 5.79 9.56
C GLY A 126 -16.90 6.26 10.49
N ILE A 127 -16.55 6.81 11.66
CA ILE A 127 -17.53 7.37 12.60
C ILE A 127 -18.27 8.56 11.98
N LEU A 128 -17.56 9.46 11.30
CA LEU A 128 -18.17 10.62 10.62
C LEU A 128 -19.12 10.20 9.49
N SER A 129 -18.75 9.16 8.75
CA SER A 129 -19.59 8.59 7.68
C SER A 129 -20.90 8.00 8.23
N GLY A 130 -20.88 7.41 9.42
CA GLY A 130 -22.10 6.92 10.09
C GLY A 130 -22.98 8.03 10.68
N ARG A 131 -22.45 9.25 10.83
CA ARG A 131 -23.18 10.39 11.41
C ARG A 131 -23.72 11.37 10.37
N PHE A 132 -23.07 11.49 9.22
CA PHE A 132 -23.43 12.44 8.18
C PHE A 132 -23.50 11.78 6.80
N ASP A 133 -24.69 11.80 6.19
CA ASP A 133 -24.89 11.27 4.83
C ASP A 133 -24.00 11.96 3.78
N SER A 134 -23.67 13.24 4.00
CA SER A 134 -22.77 14.00 3.12
C SER A 134 -21.31 13.49 3.17
N VAL A 135 -20.87 12.94 4.30
CA VAL A 135 -19.51 12.36 4.38
C VAL A 135 -19.51 11.00 3.68
N TRP A 136 -20.54 10.19 3.91
CA TRP A 136 -20.71 8.90 3.24
C TRP A 136 -20.78 9.03 1.71
N SER A 137 -21.45 10.06 1.17
CA SER A 137 -21.56 10.27 -0.27
C SER A 137 -20.22 10.58 -0.96
N VAL A 138 -19.23 11.11 -0.23
CA VAL A 138 -17.87 11.38 -0.74
C VAL A 138 -16.93 10.20 -0.50
N VAL A 139 -17.03 9.56 0.68
CA VAL A 139 -16.18 8.43 1.05
C VAL A 139 -16.49 7.20 0.19
N ARG A 140 -17.77 6.90 -0.06
CA ARG A 140 -18.18 5.71 -0.80
C ARG A 140 -17.58 5.63 -2.21
N PRO A 141 -17.66 6.66 -3.07
CA PRO A 141 -16.98 6.63 -4.38
C PRO A 141 -15.48 6.47 -4.29
N THR A 142 -14.83 7.00 -3.24
CA THR A 142 -13.39 6.85 -3.03
C THR A 142 -13.02 5.40 -2.72
N LEU A 143 -13.81 4.74 -1.88
CA LEU A 143 -13.66 3.31 -1.58
C LEU A 143 -13.91 2.45 -2.83
N ASP A 144 -14.93 2.78 -3.60
CA ASP A 144 -15.24 2.09 -4.87
C ASP A 144 -14.08 2.25 -5.87
N ALA A 145 -13.50 3.46 -5.98
CA ALA A 145 -12.35 3.71 -6.86
C ALA A 145 -11.11 2.91 -6.45
N MET A 146 -10.80 2.85 -5.14
CA MET A 146 -9.69 2.05 -4.61
C MET A 146 -9.83 0.56 -4.92
N GLN A 147 -11.06 0.05 -5.06
CA GLN A 147 -11.34 -1.37 -5.28
C GLN A 147 -11.37 -1.77 -6.76
N VAL A 148 -11.55 -0.82 -7.68
CA VAL A 148 -11.67 -1.10 -9.13
C VAL A 148 -10.36 -0.90 -9.90
N ILE A 149 -9.46 -0.04 -9.38
CA ILE A 149 -8.15 0.16 -10.00
C ILE A 149 -7.32 -1.10 -9.80
N HIS A 150 -7.08 -1.82 -10.89
CA HIS A 150 -6.09 -2.89 -10.93
C HIS A 150 -4.69 -2.24 -11.02
N ALA A 151 -3.78 -2.71 -10.17
CA ALA A 151 -2.40 -2.24 -10.08
C ALA A 151 -1.56 -2.64 -11.29
#